data_AF-A0A354HGL9-F1
#
_entry.id   AF-A0A354HGL9-F1
#
_cell.length_a   1.000
_cell.length_b   1.000
_cell.length_c   1.000
_cell.angle_alpha   90.00
_cell.angle_beta   90.00
_cell.angle_gamma   90.00
#
_symmetry.space_group_name_H-M   'P 1'
#
loop_
_entity.id
_entity.type
_entity.pdbx_description
1 polymer ?
#
loop_
_entity_poly.entity_id
_entity_poly.type
_entity_poly.pdbx_seq_one_letter_code
_entity_poly.pdbx_strand_id
1 'polypeptide(L)'
;TISVIADTKQPILNQVKNIVCIADSMRGTEFSEEAADTFKMISENEFIWFDLMFRPAILLLFTGEIRRVSLEETVSLTQLMSRIIDYRSSFTAMHSAGVAASAMKLGELTGMTRTECMMMKIAGNLHDIGKLKVPRSILEKNGRLTDEEFNIIKEHPYFTRLILMGVDGFGKIADWAGFHHEKLNGRGYPFGFGADELDLGSRIMAVADIFSAITEVRPYRDGMPKEQAIKVMRENVSSGAICGDITALLLDHYDEVDEARSSASREAGKRYFESLDRR
;
A
#
# COMPACT_ATOMS: atom_id res chain seq x y z
N THR A 1 -1.95 -15.34 -19.58
CA THR A 1 -1.42 -14.67 -20.80
C THR A 1 -0.19 -15.44 -21.26
N ILE A 2 0.08 -15.51 -22.56
CA ILE A 2 1.04 -16.43 -23.23
C ILE A 2 2.44 -16.49 -22.59
N SER A 3 2.87 -15.44 -21.90
CA SER A 3 4.09 -15.41 -21.07
C SER A 3 4.13 -16.45 -19.93
N VAL A 4 2.98 -16.97 -19.49
CA VAL A 4 2.87 -18.03 -18.46
C VAL A 4 3.12 -19.43 -19.04
N ILE A 5 2.98 -19.61 -20.35
CA ILE A 5 3.16 -20.89 -21.05
C ILE A 5 4.62 -21.13 -21.44
N ALA A 6 5.38 -20.05 -21.66
CA ALA A 6 6.78 -20.12 -22.05
C ALA A 6 7.69 -20.55 -20.87
N ASP A 7 8.49 -21.59 -21.08
CA ASP A 7 9.58 -21.94 -20.19
C ASP A 7 10.76 -21.00 -20.43
N THR A 8 11.00 -20.11 -19.47
CA THR A 8 12.06 -19.10 -19.54
C THR A 8 13.48 -19.69 -19.48
N LYS A 9 13.62 -20.98 -19.14
CA LYS A 9 14.91 -21.69 -19.11
C LYS A 9 15.31 -22.29 -20.45
N GLN A 10 14.42 -22.28 -21.44
CA GLN A 10 14.66 -22.82 -22.77
C GLN A 10 14.58 -21.72 -23.84
N PRO A 11 15.29 -21.83 -24.97
CA PRO A 11 15.17 -20.87 -26.06
C PRO A 11 13.71 -20.72 -26.54
N ILE A 12 13.19 -19.50 -26.57
CA ILE A 12 11.77 -19.24 -26.86
C ILE A 12 11.34 -19.72 -28.26
N LEU A 13 12.21 -19.58 -29.25
CA LEU A 13 11.92 -19.99 -30.63
C LEU A 13 11.63 -21.50 -30.76
N ASN A 14 12.20 -22.33 -29.87
CA ASN A 14 11.93 -23.77 -29.85
C ASN A 14 10.52 -24.10 -29.35
N GLN A 15 9.87 -23.16 -28.67
CA GLN A 15 8.57 -23.34 -28.01
C GLN A 15 7.41 -22.75 -28.83
N VAL A 16 7.70 -21.89 -29.82
CA VAL A 16 6.73 -21.13 -30.62
C VAL A 16 5.62 -22.00 -31.17
N LYS A 17 5.96 -23.11 -31.84
CA LYS A 17 4.96 -24.01 -32.45
C LYS A 17 3.96 -24.55 -31.43
N ASN A 18 4.45 -24.94 -30.25
CA ASN A 18 3.60 -25.45 -29.18
C ASN A 18 2.70 -24.33 -28.62
N ILE A 19 3.27 -23.16 -28.37
CA ILE A 19 2.53 -22.00 -27.85
C ILE A 19 1.41 -21.58 -28.82
N VAL A 20 1.71 -21.52 -30.12
CA VAL A 20 0.73 -21.18 -31.17
C VAL A 20 -0.37 -22.24 -31.25
N CYS A 21 -0.03 -23.52 -31.15
CA CYS A 21 -1.02 -24.60 -31.15
C CYS A 21 -1.95 -24.52 -29.93
N ILE A 22 -1.41 -24.23 -28.74
CA ILE A 22 -2.21 -24.03 -27.53
C ILE A 22 -3.14 -22.82 -27.69
N ALA A 23 -2.64 -21.68 -28.18
CA ALA A 23 -3.45 -20.48 -28.40
C ALA A 23 -4.58 -20.72 -29.41
N ASP A 24 -4.31 -21.45 -30.49
CA ASP A 24 -5.31 -21.77 -31.52
C ASP A 24 -6.36 -22.77 -31.00
N SER A 25 -5.99 -23.69 -30.09
CA SER A 25 -6.96 -24.60 -29.44
C SER A 25 -7.98 -23.88 -28.55
N MET A 26 -7.68 -22.64 -28.15
CA MET A 26 -8.53 -21.77 -27.34
C MET A 26 -9.36 -20.79 -28.19
N ARG A 27 -9.28 -20.90 -29.52
CA ARG A 27 -10.06 -20.11 -30.47
C ARG A 27 -11.56 -20.36 -30.29
N GLY A 28 -12.34 -19.28 -30.28
CA GLY A 28 -13.79 -19.33 -30.13
C GLY A 28 -14.27 -19.65 -28.72
N THR A 29 -13.35 -19.91 -27.78
CA THR A 29 -13.66 -20.13 -26.36
C THR A 29 -13.07 -19.02 -25.50
N GLU A 30 -11.74 -19.02 -25.31
CA GLU A 30 -11.03 -18.02 -24.50
C GLU A 30 -10.55 -16.82 -25.34
N PHE A 31 -10.34 -17.03 -26.64
CA PHE A 31 -9.95 -15.98 -27.59
C PHE A 31 -10.99 -15.84 -28.70
N SER A 32 -11.27 -14.61 -29.11
CA SER A 32 -12.03 -14.39 -30.35
C SER A 32 -11.26 -14.93 -31.56
N GLU A 33 -11.98 -15.29 -32.61
CA GLU A 33 -11.35 -15.78 -33.85
C GLU A 33 -10.35 -14.76 -34.41
N GLU A 34 -10.74 -13.47 -34.43
CA GLU A 34 -9.88 -12.36 -34.85
C GLU A 34 -8.60 -12.24 -34.01
N ALA A 35 -8.69 -12.42 -32.70
CA ALA A 35 -7.52 -12.37 -31.82
C ALA A 35 -6.59 -13.56 -32.06
N ALA A 36 -7.13 -14.75 -32.27
CA ALA A 36 -6.35 -15.95 -32.57
C ALA A 36 -5.65 -15.85 -33.94
N ASP A 37 -6.33 -15.31 -34.96
CA ASP A 37 -5.75 -15.07 -36.29
C ASP A 37 -4.65 -14.01 -36.24
N THR A 38 -4.91 -12.90 -35.56
CA THR A 38 -3.91 -11.85 -35.38
C THR A 38 -2.70 -12.38 -34.63
N PHE A 39 -2.90 -13.13 -33.54
CA PHE A 39 -1.81 -13.75 -32.78
C PHE A 39 -0.98 -14.70 -33.66
N LYS A 40 -1.63 -15.56 -34.45
CA LYS A 40 -0.95 -16.47 -35.37
C LYS A 40 -0.12 -15.71 -36.41
N MET A 41 -0.68 -14.66 -37.01
CA MET A 41 0.03 -13.82 -37.98
C MET A 41 1.26 -13.16 -37.37
N ILE A 42 1.14 -12.53 -36.19
CA ILE A 42 2.29 -11.87 -35.58
C ILE A 42 3.33 -12.89 -35.10
N SER A 43 2.92 -14.09 -34.68
CA SER A 43 3.79 -15.13 -34.15
C SER A 43 4.86 -15.65 -35.12
N GLU A 44 4.70 -15.38 -36.42
CA GLU A 44 5.70 -15.72 -37.44
C GLU A 44 6.98 -14.87 -37.31
N ASN A 45 6.90 -13.72 -36.65
CA ASN A 45 8.02 -12.81 -36.48
C ASN A 45 8.81 -13.13 -35.21
N GLU A 46 10.04 -13.64 -35.39
CA GLU A 46 10.92 -14.05 -34.28
C GLU A 46 11.17 -12.94 -33.25
N PHE A 47 11.26 -11.67 -33.69
CA PHE A 47 11.53 -10.54 -32.81
C PHE A 47 10.45 -10.35 -31.73
N ILE A 48 9.19 -10.70 -32.00
CA ILE A 48 8.09 -10.59 -31.04
C ILE A 48 8.31 -11.53 -29.86
N TRP A 49 8.86 -12.71 -30.12
CA TRP A 49 9.21 -13.69 -29.09
C TRP A 49 10.39 -13.24 -28.25
N PHE A 50 11.38 -12.60 -28.87
CA PHE A 50 12.50 -12.00 -28.14
C PHE A 50 12.05 -10.78 -27.32
N ASP A 51 11.22 -9.89 -27.85
CA ASP A 51 10.67 -8.77 -27.12
C ASP A 51 9.78 -9.23 -25.95
N LEU A 52 8.95 -10.26 -26.15
CA LEU A 52 8.15 -10.84 -25.07
C LEU A 52 9.02 -11.39 -23.92
N MET A 53 10.17 -11.98 -24.24
CA MET A 53 11.08 -12.59 -23.27
C MET A 53 12.00 -11.59 -22.56
N PHE A 54 12.54 -10.63 -23.31
CA PHE A 54 13.62 -9.76 -22.84
C PHE A 54 13.18 -8.33 -22.58
N ARG A 55 12.04 -7.90 -23.14
CA ARG A 55 11.47 -6.55 -22.98
C ARG A 55 9.93 -6.57 -22.97
N PRO A 56 9.26 -7.33 -22.08
CA PRO A 56 7.80 -7.44 -22.10
C PRO A 56 7.08 -6.09 -21.96
N ALA A 57 7.74 -5.08 -21.37
CA ALA A 57 7.21 -3.71 -21.29
C ALA A 57 7.14 -2.98 -22.65
N ILE A 58 7.89 -3.39 -23.67
CA ILE A 58 7.77 -2.82 -25.03
C ILE A 58 6.41 -3.09 -25.64
N LEU A 59 5.78 -4.24 -25.34
CA LEU A 59 4.42 -4.53 -25.79
C LEU A 59 3.38 -3.55 -25.20
N LEU A 60 3.61 -3.03 -23.99
CA LEU A 60 2.78 -1.98 -23.39
C LEU A 60 2.93 -0.63 -24.11
N LEU A 61 4.13 -0.33 -24.66
CA LEU A 61 4.36 0.87 -25.47
C LEU A 61 3.61 0.86 -26.81
N PHE A 62 3.34 -0.32 -27.37
CA PHE A 62 2.63 -0.47 -28.64
C PHE A 62 1.10 -0.60 -28.51
N THR A 63 0.59 -0.85 -27.30
CA THR A 63 -0.84 -1.19 -27.09
C THR A 63 -1.60 -0.24 -26.16
N GLY A 64 -0.93 0.67 -25.45
CA GLY A 64 -1.59 1.60 -24.52
C GLY A 64 -1.18 3.05 -24.71
N GLU A 65 -2.15 3.97 -24.74
CA GLU A 65 -1.88 5.38 -24.50
C GLU A 65 -1.34 5.53 -23.06
N ILE A 66 -0.04 5.81 -22.92
CA ILE A 66 0.56 6.10 -21.62
C ILE A 66 0.11 7.49 -21.19
N ARG A 67 -0.97 7.54 -20.41
CA ARG A 67 -1.45 8.77 -19.79
C ARG A 67 -0.67 9.03 -18.51
N ARG A 68 -0.01 10.19 -18.42
CA ARG A 68 0.51 10.68 -17.13
C ARG A 68 -0.68 11.02 -16.23
N VAL A 69 -0.67 10.48 -15.02
CA VAL A 69 -1.66 10.81 -13.99
C VAL A 69 -1.17 11.99 -13.16
N SER A 70 -2.08 12.90 -12.79
CA SER A 70 -1.77 13.96 -11.84
C SER A 70 -1.58 13.40 -10.42
N LEU A 71 -1.07 14.22 -9.51
CA LEU A 71 -0.95 13.82 -8.11
C LEU A 71 -2.32 13.61 -7.46
N GLU A 72 -3.32 14.43 -7.79
CA GLU A 72 -4.70 14.26 -7.34
C GLU A 72 -5.33 12.96 -7.84
N GLU A 73 -5.07 12.59 -9.10
CA GLU A 73 -5.49 11.30 -9.65
C GLU A 73 -4.76 10.14 -8.98
N THR A 74 -3.47 10.32 -8.67
CA THR A 74 -2.67 9.35 -7.93
C THR A 74 -3.22 9.11 -6.53
N VAL A 75 -3.60 10.18 -5.81
CA VAL A 75 -4.30 10.06 -4.52
C VAL A 75 -5.56 9.20 -4.67
N SER A 76 -6.38 9.49 -5.68
CA SER A 76 -7.62 8.74 -5.94
C SER A 76 -7.36 7.26 -6.25
N LEU A 77 -6.32 6.96 -7.02
CA LEU A 77 -5.91 5.59 -7.34
C LEU A 77 -5.40 4.86 -6.08
N THR A 78 -4.59 5.52 -5.26
CA THR A 78 -4.05 4.90 -4.04
C THR A 78 -5.14 4.63 -2.99
N GLN A 79 -6.18 5.47 -2.93
CA GLN A 79 -7.39 5.21 -2.15
C GLN A 79 -8.21 4.02 -2.68
N LEU A 80 -8.15 3.73 -3.98
CA LEU A 80 -8.75 2.51 -4.52
C LEU A 80 -7.88 1.28 -4.18
N MET A 81 -6.56 1.41 -4.27
CA MET A 81 -5.63 0.34 -3.92
C MET A 81 -5.69 -0.03 -2.43
N SER A 82 -5.84 0.96 -1.54
CA SER A 82 -6.07 0.72 -0.12
C SER A 82 -7.27 -0.22 0.06
N ARG A 83 -8.40 0.05 -0.61
CA ARG A 83 -9.60 -0.81 -0.59
C ARG A 83 -9.34 -2.25 -1.01
N ILE A 84 -8.43 -2.48 -1.94
CA ILE A 84 -8.08 -3.83 -2.38
C ILE A 84 -7.30 -4.58 -1.28
N ILE A 85 -6.37 -3.88 -0.61
CA ILE A 85 -5.68 -4.42 0.59
C ILE A 85 -6.71 -4.75 1.67
N ASP A 86 -7.77 -3.94 1.77
CA ASP A 86 -8.85 -4.09 2.75
C ASP A 86 -9.75 -5.31 2.53
N TYR A 87 -9.91 -5.77 1.29
CA TYR A 87 -10.62 -7.02 1.03
C TYR A 87 -9.88 -8.25 1.59
N ARG A 88 -8.55 -8.15 1.81
CA ARG A 88 -7.76 -9.23 2.41
C ARG A 88 -7.79 -9.24 3.93
N SER A 89 -8.15 -8.11 4.56
CA SER A 89 -8.25 -7.95 6.00
C SER A 89 -9.34 -6.93 6.31
N SER A 90 -10.50 -7.40 6.77
CA SER A 90 -11.74 -6.63 6.97
C SER A 90 -11.62 -5.37 7.87
N PHE A 91 -10.46 -5.10 8.47
CA PHE A 91 -10.22 -4.02 9.42
C PHE A 91 -9.30 -2.91 8.93
N THR A 92 -8.74 -2.95 7.70
CA THR A 92 -7.65 -2.02 7.30
C THR A 92 -8.12 -0.76 6.55
N ALA A 93 -9.35 -0.70 6.03
CA ALA A 93 -9.81 0.42 5.18
C ALA A 93 -10.00 1.72 5.95
N MET A 94 -10.73 1.58 7.05
CA MET A 94 -11.02 2.67 7.97
C MET A 94 -9.71 3.15 8.60
N HIS A 95 -8.85 2.21 9.00
CA HIS A 95 -7.51 2.48 9.53
C HIS A 95 -6.66 3.27 8.55
N SER A 96 -6.42 2.76 7.34
CA SER A 96 -5.55 3.41 6.35
C SER A 96 -6.08 4.79 5.96
N ALA A 97 -7.41 4.95 5.82
CA ALA A 97 -8.02 6.25 5.54
C ALA A 97 -7.82 7.24 6.70
N GLY A 98 -7.97 6.76 7.94
CA GLY A 98 -7.72 7.51 9.17
C GLY A 98 -6.26 7.94 9.29
N VAL A 99 -5.32 7.01 9.16
CA VAL A 99 -3.87 7.27 9.16
C VAL A 99 -3.52 8.31 8.11
N ALA A 100 -3.97 8.13 6.87
CA ALA A 100 -3.71 9.06 5.79
C ALA A 100 -4.27 10.46 6.08
N ALA A 101 -5.45 10.57 6.69
CA ALA A 101 -6.05 11.86 7.04
C ALA A 101 -5.28 12.55 8.18
N SER A 102 -4.92 11.80 9.23
CA SER A 102 -4.09 12.31 10.33
C SER A 102 -2.70 12.75 9.83
N ALA A 103 -2.02 11.93 9.04
CA ALA A 103 -0.70 12.25 8.50
C ALA A 103 -0.73 13.49 7.60
N MET A 104 -1.72 13.60 6.71
CA MET A 104 -1.91 14.79 5.88
C MET A 104 -2.15 16.03 6.75
N LYS A 105 -3.03 15.92 7.76
CA LYS A 105 -3.38 17.03 8.63
C LYS A 105 -2.19 17.52 9.47
N LEU A 106 -1.41 16.59 10.02
CA LEU A 106 -0.17 16.92 10.71
C LEU A 106 0.87 17.54 9.75
N GLY A 107 0.97 17.04 8.53
CA GLY A 107 1.78 17.65 7.47
C GLY A 107 1.45 19.12 7.28
N GLU A 108 0.15 19.45 7.11
CA GLU A 108 -0.32 20.83 7.00
C GLU A 108 0.09 21.68 8.21
N LEU A 109 -0.13 21.18 9.43
CA LEU A 109 0.20 21.89 10.66
C LEU A 109 1.72 22.10 10.83
N THR A 110 2.55 21.21 10.29
CA THR A 110 4.02 21.36 10.26
C THR A 110 4.54 22.27 9.14
N GLY A 111 3.65 22.79 8.29
CA GLY A 111 4.02 23.68 7.18
C GLY A 111 4.47 22.97 5.90
N MET A 112 4.17 21.67 5.74
CA MET A 112 4.39 20.96 4.48
C MET A 112 3.62 21.63 3.33
N THR A 113 4.21 21.60 2.14
CA THR A 113 3.55 22.11 0.93
C THR A 113 2.33 21.27 0.59
N ARG A 114 1.40 21.83 -0.21
CA ARG A 114 0.22 21.10 -0.72
C ARG A 114 0.61 19.77 -1.40
N THR A 115 1.72 19.76 -2.13
CA THR A 115 2.27 18.56 -2.78
C THR A 115 2.73 17.52 -1.76
N GLU A 116 3.48 17.93 -0.74
CA GLU A 116 3.94 17.03 0.33
C GLU A 116 2.77 16.48 1.15
N CYS A 117 1.75 17.28 1.43
CA CYS A 117 0.53 16.81 2.09
C CYS A 117 -0.20 15.74 1.26
N MET A 118 -0.26 15.88 -0.07
CA MET A 118 -0.79 14.84 -0.94
C MET A 118 0.08 13.57 -0.95
N MET A 119 1.42 13.73 -0.94
CA MET A 119 2.34 12.60 -0.81
C MET A 119 2.16 11.88 0.54
N MET A 120 1.95 12.61 1.64
CA MET A 120 1.63 12.04 2.95
C MET A 120 0.31 11.27 2.91
N LYS A 121 -0.72 11.81 2.23
CA LYS A 121 -1.98 11.10 2.03
C LYS A 121 -1.78 9.79 1.27
N ILE A 122 -0.97 9.80 0.20
CA ILE A 122 -0.63 8.59 -0.56
C ILE A 122 0.12 7.57 0.32
N ALA A 123 1.14 8.03 1.05
CA ALA A 123 1.93 7.18 1.93
C ALA A 123 1.05 6.54 3.02
N GLY A 124 0.14 7.31 3.63
CA GLY A 124 -0.78 6.79 4.63
C GLY A 124 -1.80 5.80 4.06
N ASN A 125 -2.30 6.01 2.83
CA ASN A 125 -3.20 5.05 2.17
C ASN A 125 -2.51 3.69 1.92
N LEU A 126 -1.19 3.69 1.74
CA LEU A 126 -0.41 2.53 1.28
C LEU A 126 0.58 1.99 2.32
N HIS A 127 0.65 2.55 3.54
CA HIS A 127 1.61 2.13 4.59
C HIS A 127 1.54 0.63 4.89
N ASP A 128 0.36 0.04 4.69
CA ASP A 128 0.05 -1.36 4.97
C ASP A 128 0.00 -2.27 3.72
N ILE A 129 0.37 -1.80 2.52
CA ILE A 129 0.28 -2.63 1.29
C ILE A 129 1.09 -3.93 1.38
N GLY A 130 2.18 -3.94 2.14
CA GLY A 130 2.97 -5.13 2.41
C GLY A 130 2.22 -6.23 3.16
N LYS A 131 1.09 -5.93 3.83
CA LYS A 131 0.24 -6.94 4.49
C LYS A 131 -0.33 -7.95 3.51
N LEU A 132 -0.37 -7.65 2.20
CA LEU A 132 -0.71 -8.62 1.15
C LEU A 132 0.20 -9.87 1.15
N LYS A 133 1.41 -9.76 1.70
CA LYS A 133 2.35 -10.87 1.84
C LYS A 133 2.09 -11.74 3.08
N VAL A 134 1.41 -11.20 4.10
CA VAL A 134 1.17 -11.87 5.37
C VAL A 134 0.00 -12.87 5.21
N PRO A 135 0.14 -14.12 5.67
CA PRO A 135 -0.95 -15.10 5.63
C PRO A 135 -2.19 -14.61 6.36
N ARG A 136 -3.37 -14.83 5.75
CA ARG A 136 -4.67 -14.46 6.32
C ARG A 136 -4.91 -15.07 7.70
N SER A 137 -4.48 -16.32 7.91
CA SER A 137 -4.59 -17.01 9.21
C SER A 137 -3.83 -16.33 10.34
N ILE A 138 -2.79 -15.55 10.02
CA ILE A 138 -2.02 -14.76 10.99
C ILE A 138 -2.70 -13.39 11.18
N LEU A 139 -3.07 -12.71 10.10
CA LEU A 139 -3.72 -11.38 10.16
C LEU A 139 -5.06 -11.40 10.90
N GLU A 140 -5.87 -12.43 10.71
CA GLU A 140 -7.21 -12.56 11.31
C GLU A 140 -7.20 -13.48 12.55
N LYS A 141 -6.04 -13.76 13.13
CA LYS A 141 -5.94 -14.66 14.29
C LYS A 141 -6.70 -14.06 15.48
N ASN A 142 -7.71 -14.79 15.97
CA ASN A 142 -8.42 -14.46 17.21
C ASN A 142 -7.58 -14.87 18.44
N GLY A 143 -6.58 -14.06 18.79
CA GLY A 143 -5.73 -14.32 19.95
C GLY A 143 -4.38 -13.61 19.88
N ARG A 144 -3.50 -13.89 20.85
CA ARG A 144 -2.12 -13.41 20.80
C ARG A 144 -1.34 -14.15 19.71
N LEU A 145 -0.51 -13.41 19.01
CA LEU A 145 0.47 -13.96 18.09
C LEU A 145 1.62 -14.56 18.90
N THR A 146 2.17 -15.65 18.39
CA THR A 146 3.48 -16.17 18.79
C THR A 146 4.59 -15.24 18.28
N ASP A 147 5.80 -15.39 18.81
CA ASP A 147 6.94 -14.57 18.38
C ASP A 147 7.26 -14.84 16.89
N GLU A 148 7.11 -16.08 16.43
CA GLU A 148 7.27 -16.46 15.02
C GLU A 148 6.21 -15.82 14.12
N GLU A 149 4.93 -15.85 14.53
CA GLU A 149 3.85 -15.19 13.78
C GLU A 149 4.05 -13.67 13.76
N PHE A 150 4.50 -13.08 14.87
CA PHE A 150 4.81 -11.67 14.92
C PHE A 150 6.00 -11.29 14.04
N ASN A 151 7.03 -12.16 13.95
CA ASN A 151 8.13 -11.99 13.00
C ASN A 151 7.64 -11.90 11.55
N ILE A 152 6.65 -12.70 11.17
CA ILE A 152 6.03 -12.63 9.83
C ILE A 152 5.29 -11.31 9.63
N ILE A 153 4.57 -10.81 10.65
CA ILE A 153 3.92 -9.49 10.56
C ILE A 153 4.94 -8.37 10.37
N LYS A 154 6.09 -8.42 11.07
CA LYS A 154 7.15 -7.40 10.97
C LYS A 154 7.75 -7.27 9.57
N GLU A 155 7.50 -8.21 8.67
CA GLU A 155 7.94 -8.12 7.27
C GLU A 155 7.13 -7.08 6.47
N HIS A 156 5.91 -6.74 6.88
CA HIS A 156 5.04 -5.92 6.04
C HIS A 156 5.58 -4.51 5.73
N PRO A 157 6.25 -3.76 6.64
CA PRO A 157 6.77 -2.44 6.29
C PRO A 157 7.92 -2.54 5.28
N TYR A 158 8.73 -3.62 5.36
CA TYR A 158 9.76 -3.91 4.37
C TYR A 158 9.13 -4.11 2.98
N PHE A 159 8.11 -4.96 2.90
CA PHE A 159 7.41 -5.21 1.63
C PHE A 159 6.63 -4.00 1.14
N THR A 160 6.04 -3.20 2.03
CA THR A 160 5.43 -1.90 1.69
C THR A 160 6.45 -1.05 0.94
N ARG A 161 7.63 -0.83 1.54
CA ARG A 161 8.68 -0.03 0.93
C ARG A 161 9.13 -0.61 -0.41
N LEU A 162 9.36 -1.93 -0.46
CA LEU A 162 9.83 -2.61 -1.66
C LEU A 162 8.85 -2.46 -2.83
N ILE A 163 7.55 -2.64 -2.58
CA ILE A 163 6.48 -2.50 -3.58
C ILE A 163 6.43 -1.05 -4.10
N LEU A 164 6.45 -0.07 -3.19
CA LEU A 164 6.31 1.34 -3.55
C LEU A 164 7.57 1.90 -4.23
N MET A 165 8.76 1.39 -3.91
CA MET A 165 10.01 1.75 -4.60
C MET A 165 10.01 1.33 -6.09
N GLY A 166 9.14 0.42 -6.49
CA GLY A 166 8.95 0.06 -7.91
C GLY A 166 8.17 1.10 -8.72
N VAL A 167 7.65 2.16 -8.10
CA VAL A 167 6.92 3.23 -8.76
C VAL A 167 7.82 4.46 -8.90
N ASP A 168 8.05 4.90 -10.13
CA ASP A 168 8.85 6.11 -10.39
C ASP A 168 8.27 7.32 -9.66
N GLY A 169 9.14 8.05 -8.94
CA GLY A 169 8.76 9.22 -8.15
C GLY A 169 8.20 8.92 -6.75
N PHE A 170 8.04 7.64 -6.37
CA PHE A 170 7.53 7.27 -5.04
C PHE A 170 8.61 7.15 -3.97
N GLY A 171 9.88 7.42 -4.22
CA GLY A 171 10.97 7.19 -3.25
C GLY A 171 10.67 7.69 -1.83
N LYS A 172 10.29 8.98 -1.68
CA LYS A 172 9.89 9.55 -0.37
C LYS A 172 8.60 8.93 0.19
N ILE A 173 7.61 8.69 -0.66
CA ILE A 173 6.34 8.05 -0.27
C ILE A 173 6.60 6.65 0.28
N ALA A 174 7.47 5.89 -0.37
CA ALA A 174 7.86 4.54 -0.01
C ALA A 174 8.62 4.51 1.32
N ASP A 175 9.50 5.47 1.56
CA ASP A 175 10.19 5.63 2.83
C ASP A 175 9.18 5.97 3.96
N TRP A 176 8.35 7.00 3.80
CA TRP A 176 7.35 7.36 4.82
C TRP A 176 6.38 6.22 5.12
N ALA A 177 5.88 5.54 4.09
CA ALA A 177 5.01 4.39 4.20
C ALA A 177 5.71 3.17 4.80
N GLY A 178 7.00 2.96 4.52
CA GLY A 178 7.76 1.79 4.98
C GLY A 178 8.39 1.93 6.36
N PHE A 179 8.62 3.16 6.83
CA PHE A 179 9.29 3.43 8.11
C PHE A 179 8.31 3.72 9.26
N HIS A 180 7.00 3.56 9.06
CA HIS A 180 5.97 3.88 10.06
C HIS A 180 6.09 3.07 11.38
N HIS A 181 6.84 1.95 11.37
CA HIS A 181 7.17 1.16 12.56
C HIS A 181 8.60 1.36 13.08
N GLU A 182 9.41 2.18 12.43
CA GLU A 182 10.69 2.63 12.97
C GLU A 182 10.47 3.56 14.17
N LYS A 183 11.45 3.61 15.08
CA LYS A 183 11.35 4.35 16.34
C LYS A 183 12.58 5.21 16.53
N LEU A 184 12.42 6.43 17.04
CA LEU A 184 13.54 7.37 17.20
C LEU A 184 14.67 6.83 18.09
N ASN A 185 14.36 5.91 19.01
CA ASN A 185 15.31 5.23 19.87
C ASN A 185 16.02 4.02 19.21
N GLY A 186 15.83 3.77 17.91
CA GLY A 186 16.46 2.68 17.16
C GLY A 186 15.91 1.28 17.45
N ARG A 187 14.86 1.16 18.28
CA ARG A 187 14.25 -0.14 18.65
C ARG A 187 13.06 -0.51 17.74
N GLY A 188 12.91 0.21 16.64
CA GLY A 188 11.89 -0.07 15.62
C GLY A 188 12.27 -1.21 14.69
N TYR A 189 11.44 -1.42 13.68
CA TYR A 189 11.65 -2.43 12.65
C TYR A 189 11.11 -1.92 11.30
N PRO A 190 11.61 -2.45 10.17
CA PRO A 190 12.54 -3.59 10.02
C PRO A 190 14.03 -3.24 9.93
N PHE A 191 14.39 -1.97 9.80
CA PHE A 191 15.76 -1.50 9.57
C PHE A 191 16.48 -1.09 10.86
N GLY A 192 15.74 -0.72 11.91
CA GLY A 192 16.33 -0.29 13.18
C GLY A 192 16.86 1.14 13.10
N PHE A 193 16.20 1.99 12.33
CA PHE A 193 16.59 3.38 12.13
C PHE A 193 16.35 4.20 13.39
N GLY A 194 17.30 5.09 13.68
CA GLY A 194 17.23 6.02 14.79
C GLY A 194 16.71 7.38 14.35
N ALA A 195 16.82 8.37 15.23
CA ALA A 195 16.31 9.71 14.95
C ALA A 195 16.96 10.37 13.74
N ASP A 196 18.24 10.13 13.47
CA ASP A 196 19.00 10.80 12.42
C ASP A 196 18.62 10.31 11.01
N GLU A 197 18.13 9.08 10.89
CA GLU A 197 17.69 8.50 9.63
C GLU A 197 16.21 8.76 9.31
N LEU A 198 15.42 9.17 10.31
CA LEU A 198 13.98 9.38 10.17
C LEU A 198 13.67 10.85 9.93
N ASP A 199 13.33 11.18 8.68
CA ASP A 199 12.92 12.52 8.27
C ASP A 199 11.55 12.94 8.84
N LEU A 200 11.17 14.20 8.60
CA LEU A 200 9.91 14.76 9.11
C LEU A 200 8.68 13.92 8.72
N GLY A 201 8.56 13.50 7.45
CA GLY A 201 7.42 12.72 6.99
C GLY A 201 7.34 11.34 7.63
N SER A 202 8.48 10.66 7.83
CA SER A 202 8.56 9.37 8.53
C SER A 202 8.10 9.51 9.99
N ARG A 203 8.53 10.58 10.66
CA ARG A 203 8.12 10.87 12.04
C ARG A 203 6.62 11.17 12.14
N ILE A 204 6.07 11.94 11.18
CA ILE A 204 4.63 12.21 11.12
C ILE A 204 3.86 10.92 10.89
N MET A 205 4.31 10.05 9.99
CA MET A 205 3.62 8.79 9.70
C MET A 205 3.55 7.88 10.93
N ALA A 206 4.65 7.74 11.67
CA ALA A 206 4.67 6.94 12.90
C ALA A 206 3.72 7.48 13.98
N VAL A 207 3.64 8.82 14.14
CA VAL A 207 2.68 9.45 15.06
C VAL A 207 1.24 9.24 14.60
N ALA A 208 0.96 9.44 13.32
CA ALA A 208 -0.37 9.30 12.74
C ALA A 208 -0.89 7.85 12.80
N ASP A 209 -0.03 6.86 12.57
CA ASP A 209 -0.37 5.44 12.65
C ASP A 209 -0.74 5.03 14.08
N ILE A 210 0.11 5.34 15.06
CA ILE A 210 -0.16 5.03 16.47
C ILE A 210 -1.43 5.73 16.94
N PHE A 211 -1.55 7.04 16.66
CA PHE A 211 -2.73 7.81 17.04
C PHE A 211 -4.01 7.21 16.46
N SER A 212 -4.00 6.87 15.18
CA SER A 212 -5.16 6.25 14.52
C SER A 212 -5.48 4.89 15.11
N ALA A 213 -4.47 4.03 15.31
CA ALA A 213 -4.67 2.69 15.85
C ALA A 213 -5.24 2.66 17.28
N ILE A 214 -4.91 3.65 18.13
CA ILE A 214 -5.43 3.70 19.50
C ILE A 214 -6.81 4.36 19.60
N THR A 215 -7.16 5.27 18.69
CA THR A 215 -8.43 6.02 18.68
C THR A 215 -9.50 5.43 17.75
N GLU A 216 -9.13 4.50 16.89
CA GLU A 216 -10.05 3.82 15.98
C GLU A 216 -11.06 2.95 16.73
N VAL A 217 -12.33 3.06 16.34
CA VAL A 217 -13.40 2.15 16.76
C VAL A 217 -13.38 0.93 15.84
N ARG A 218 -13.28 -0.25 16.44
CA ARG A 218 -13.32 -1.55 15.75
C ARG A 218 -14.54 -2.34 16.23
N PRO A 219 -15.06 -3.30 15.44
CA PRO A 219 -16.25 -4.07 15.83
C PRO A 219 -16.16 -4.78 17.19
N TYR A 220 -14.95 -5.08 17.66
CA TYR A 220 -14.65 -5.75 18.93
C TYR A 220 -13.95 -4.86 19.97
N ARG A 221 -13.71 -3.58 19.65
CA ARG A 221 -12.97 -2.66 20.52
C ARG A 221 -13.39 -1.22 20.25
N ASP A 222 -13.93 -0.56 21.28
CA ASP A 222 -14.14 0.88 21.22
C ASP A 222 -12.81 1.64 21.12
N GLY A 223 -12.86 2.79 20.44
CA GLY A 223 -11.74 3.71 20.39
C GLY A 223 -11.39 4.19 21.80
N MET A 224 -10.09 4.37 22.07
CA MET A 224 -9.63 4.82 23.38
C MET A 224 -10.15 6.25 23.67
N PRO A 225 -10.67 6.54 24.87
CA PRO A 225 -11.05 7.91 25.26
C PRO A 225 -9.87 8.88 25.14
N LYS A 226 -10.16 10.15 24.83
CA LYS A 226 -9.17 11.20 24.58
C LYS A 226 -8.08 11.25 25.65
N GLU A 227 -8.44 11.26 26.92
CA GLU A 227 -7.50 11.35 28.04
C GLU A 227 -6.53 10.16 28.07
N GLN A 228 -7.02 8.97 27.74
CA GLN A 228 -6.20 7.76 27.68
C GLN A 228 -5.32 7.75 26.43
N ALA A 229 -5.85 8.20 25.27
CA ALA A 229 -5.07 8.31 24.05
C ALA A 229 -3.90 9.29 24.23
N ILE A 230 -4.16 10.46 24.83
CA ILE A 230 -3.14 11.46 25.20
C ILE A 230 -2.06 10.81 26.08
N LYS A 231 -2.46 10.02 27.08
CA LYS A 231 -1.52 9.32 27.97
C LYS A 231 -0.60 8.36 27.19
N VAL A 232 -1.17 7.50 26.34
CA VAL A 232 -0.40 6.55 25.51
C VAL A 232 0.56 7.27 24.57
N MET A 233 0.13 8.38 23.95
CA MET A 233 1.02 9.17 23.10
C MET A 233 2.20 9.74 23.89
N ARG A 234 1.95 10.28 25.08
CA ARG A 234 3.02 10.79 25.97
C ARG A 234 3.97 9.70 26.43
N GLU A 235 3.48 8.50 26.74
CA GLU A 235 4.32 7.34 27.09
C GLU A 235 5.25 6.91 25.93
N ASN A 236 4.75 6.96 24.68
CA ASN A 236 5.58 6.71 23.49
C ASN A 236 6.65 7.80 23.31
N VAL A 237 6.36 9.06 23.62
CA VAL A 237 7.37 10.13 23.63
C VAL A 237 8.40 9.90 24.73
N SER A 238 7.98 9.60 25.97
CA SER A 238 8.89 9.40 27.11
C SER A 238 9.83 8.20 26.93
N SER A 239 9.41 7.16 26.20
CA SER A 239 10.27 6.03 25.84
C SER A 239 11.22 6.31 24.67
N GLY A 240 11.14 7.50 24.07
CA GLY A 240 11.90 7.88 22.87
C GLY A 240 11.43 7.16 21.61
N ALA A 241 10.21 6.61 21.60
CA ALA A 241 9.69 5.84 20.47
C ALA A 241 9.25 6.75 19.30
N ILE A 242 8.64 7.89 19.61
CA ILE A 242 8.10 8.85 18.62
C ILE A 242 8.52 10.28 18.92
N CYS A 243 8.37 11.15 17.92
CA CYS A 243 8.77 12.55 18.00
C CYS A 243 7.90 13.36 18.97
N GLY A 244 8.54 13.98 19.96
CA GLY A 244 7.89 14.84 20.95
C GLY A 244 7.19 16.05 20.32
N ASP A 245 7.84 16.74 19.38
CA ASP A 245 7.31 17.97 18.79
C ASP A 245 6.06 17.72 17.94
N ILE A 246 6.09 16.70 17.08
CA ILE A 246 4.91 16.31 16.28
C ILE A 246 3.79 15.80 17.19
N THR A 247 4.14 15.07 18.25
CA THR A 247 3.13 14.60 19.21
C THR A 247 2.52 15.79 19.93
N ALA A 248 3.30 16.76 20.42
CA ALA A 248 2.80 17.96 21.06
C ALA A 248 1.84 18.72 20.13
N LEU A 249 2.23 18.91 18.87
CA LEU A 249 1.39 19.54 17.85
C LEU A 249 0.07 18.78 17.62
N LEU A 250 0.12 17.44 17.59
CA LEU A 250 -1.09 16.60 17.53
C LEU A 250 -1.99 16.85 18.74
N LEU A 251 -1.42 16.90 19.96
CA LEU A 251 -2.22 17.05 21.18
C LEU A 251 -2.83 18.45 21.29
N ASP A 252 -2.12 19.49 20.83
CA ASP A 252 -2.62 20.87 20.78
C ASP A 252 -3.76 21.03 19.77
N HIS A 253 -3.74 20.23 18.70
CA HIS A 253 -4.77 20.18 17.65
C HIS A 253 -5.61 18.88 17.69
N TYR A 254 -5.76 18.26 18.87
CA TYR A 254 -6.30 16.90 18.99
C TYR A 254 -7.65 16.74 18.27
N ASP A 255 -8.60 17.63 18.57
CA ASP A 255 -9.97 17.51 18.05
C ASP A 255 -10.01 17.73 16.53
N GLU A 256 -9.14 18.59 16.01
CA GLU A 256 -9.03 18.85 14.58
C GLU A 256 -8.45 17.64 13.83
N VAL A 257 -7.40 17.03 14.37
CA VAL A 257 -6.77 15.82 13.80
C VAL A 257 -7.70 14.61 13.94
N ASP A 258 -8.39 14.45 15.07
CA ASP A 258 -9.31 13.35 15.33
C ASP A 258 -10.58 13.46 14.46
N GLU A 259 -11.11 14.66 14.23
CA GLU A 259 -12.25 14.84 13.33
C GLU A 259 -11.87 14.50 11.89
N ALA A 260 -10.70 14.95 11.42
CA ALA A 260 -10.20 14.60 10.08
C ALA A 260 -10.04 13.07 9.93
N ARG A 261 -9.45 12.41 10.94
CA ARG A 261 -9.27 10.95 11.01
C ARG A 261 -10.61 10.22 11.00
N SER A 262 -11.51 10.57 11.91
CA SER A 262 -12.77 9.87 12.13
C SER A 262 -13.73 10.05 10.95
N SER A 263 -13.75 11.25 10.34
CA SER A 263 -14.51 11.53 9.12
C SER A 263 -14.02 10.68 7.95
N ALA A 264 -12.70 10.63 7.70
CA ALA A 264 -12.13 9.80 6.65
C ALA A 264 -12.37 8.30 6.88
N SER A 265 -12.23 7.85 8.13
CA SER A 265 -12.48 6.46 8.52
C SER A 265 -13.96 6.07 8.29
N ARG A 266 -14.90 6.92 8.71
CA ARG A 266 -16.35 6.70 8.52
C ARG A 266 -16.74 6.68 7.05
N GLU A 267 -16.22 7.60 6.24
CA GLU A 267 -16.49 7.65 4.81
C GLU A 267 -15.94 6.41 4.09
N ALA A 268 -14.74 5.96 4.46
CA ALA A 268 -14.17 4.71 3.94
C ALA A 268 -15.04 3.49 4.33
N GLY A 269 -15.46 3.42 5.60
CA GLY A 269 -16.34 2.36 6.10
C GLY A 269 -17.69 2.33 5.39
N LYS A 270 -18.36 3.48 5.25
CA LYS A 270 -19.64 3.61 4.54
C LYS A 270 -19.54 3.07 3.11
N ARG A 271 -18.54 3.52 2.35
CA ARG A 271 -18.31 3.05 0.97
C ARG A 271 -18.03 1.55 0.89
N TYR A 272 -17.31 1.01 1.88
CA TYR A 272 -17.03 -0.42 1.95
C TYR A 272 -18.32 -1.22 2.13
N PHE A 273 -19.16 -0.90 3.12
CA PHE A 273 -20.42 -1.60 3.37
C PHE A 273 -21.41 -1.44 2.20
N GLU A 274 -21.53 -0.25 1.61
CA GLU A 274 -22.33 -0.03 0.40
C GLU A 274 -21.89 -0.90 -0.80
N SER A 275 -20.61 -1.25 -0.88
CA SER A 275 -20.11 -2.13 -1.95
C SER A 275 -20.43 -3.61 -1.74
N LEU A 276 -20.74 -4.02 -0.50
CA LEU A 276 -21.16 -5.37 -0.16
C LEU A 276 -22.66 -5.58 -0.39
N ASP A 277 -23.49 -4.57 -0.12
CA ASP A 277 -24.96 -4.61 -0.28
C ASP A 277 -25.43 -4.62 -1.75
N ARG A 278 -24.54 -4.35 -2.71
CA ARG A 278 -24.84 -4.39 -4.15
C ARG A 278 -24.66 -5.79 -4.79
N ARG A 279 -24.50 -6.83 -3.98
CA ARG A 279 -24.45 -8.24 -4.41
C ARG A 279 -25.74 -8.96 -4.06
#